data_AF-A0A2M6WPC6-F1
#
_entry.id   AF-A0A2M6WPC6-F1
#
_cell.length_a   1.000
_cell.length_b   1.000
_cell.length_c   1.000
_cell.angle_alpha   90.00
_cell.angle_beta   90.00
_cell.angle_gamma   90.00
#
_symmetry.space_group_name_H-M   'P 1'
#
loop_
_entity.id
_entity.type
_entity.pdbx_description
1 polymer ?
#
loop_
_entity_poly.entity_id
_entity_poly.type
_entity_poly.pdbx_seq_one_letter_code
_entity_poly.pdbx_strand_id
1 'polypeptide(L)'
;AFADVYFCDPTENPCNPPPVCSGNSCTFTNTVQGGGSVTFFRNPTNIVGPFPKDGQVRLYIYGLNDNPGAPVSGVRITLSNGSQSDQFNVSSRTSIDTAISVNQGDYVSAYVEDYLSGWLPPGVSPGYRGDVGWNAPNGASQCGSGLPHHDGGGFYSPVYVGSLITLAGQAGEPLVSKECWADWPEWSGDYDFEDYFIVFSYVPVPQPTVDIKDNGSDGPTTRQYQDYAALSWTSQNAYSCTASGDWSGSKLTSGSKSIQLNQVKTYVFTITCYDSTQTKSDTDSVQVIVKAKPPIVITKPVVNSL
;
A
#
# COMPACT_ATOMS: atom_id res chain seq x y z
N ALA A 1 13.21 -25.09 4.18
CA ALA A 1 14.20 -25.07 5.27
C ALA A 1 14.59 -23.61 5.43
N PHE A 2 14.13 -22.97 6.50
CA PHE A 2 14.53 -21.61 6.81
C PHE A 2 16.00 -21.66 7.20
N ALA A 3 16.85 -20.82 6.60
CA ALA A 3 18.22 -20.70 7.08
C ALA A 3 18.14 -20.26 8.54
N ASP A 4 18.74 -21.04 9.44
CA ASP A 4 18.81 -20.70 10.85
C ASP A 4 19.55 -19.37 10.96
N VAL A 5 18.80 -18.29 11.24
CA VAL A 5 19.35 -16.97 11.53
C VAL A 5 20.04 -17.09 12.88
N TYR A 6 21.36 -17.15 12.89
CA TYR A 6 22.16 -17.15 14.11
C TYR A 6 22.17 -15.71 14.67
N PHE A 7 21.21 -15.41 15.54
CA PHE A 7 21.08 -14.13 16.26
C PHE A 7 22.28 -13.80 17.17
N CYS A 8 23.13 -14.79 17.42
CA CYS A 8 24.35 -14.66 18.22
C CYS A 8 25.41 -15.53 17.55
N ASP A 9 26.61 -14.99 17.34
CA ASP A 9 27.74 -15.80 16.91
C ASP A 9 28.10 -16.80 18.03
N PRO A 10 27.89 -18.11 17.83
CA PRO A 10 28.19 -19.11 18.86
C PRO A 10 29.70 -19.33 19.03
N THR A 11 30.53 -18.84 18.10
CA THR A 11 31.99 -18.98 18.10
C THR A 11 32.71 -17.77 18.68
N GLU A 12 32.15 -16.56 18.54
CA GLU A 12 32.78 -15.33 19.04
C GLU A 12 32.06 -14.70 20.26
N ASN A 13 30.72 -14.75 20.35
CA ASN A 13 30.00 -14.17 21.50
C ASN A 13 28.51 -14.61 21.61
N PRO A 14 28.18 -15.62 22.43
CA PRO A 14 26.80 -16.09 22.59
C PRO A 14 25.97 -15.15 23.47
N CYS A 15 24.79 -14.73 23.00
CA CYS A 15 23.84 -14.02 23.86
C CYS A 15 23.32 -14.97 24.93
N ASN A 16 23.40 -14.55 26.20
CA ASN A 16 23.01 -15.37 27.33
C ASN A 16 21.98 -14.63 28.21
N PRO A 17 20.70 -15.02 28.20
CA PRO A 17 20.11 -16.12 27.41
C PRO A 17 19.88 -15.72 25.93
N PRO A 18 19.79 -16.69 25.00
CA PRO A 18 19.44 -16.41 23.61
C PRO A 18 17.99 -15.92 23.48
N PRO A 19 17.64 -15.20 22.40
CA PRO A 19 16.25 -14.80 22.14
C PRO A 19 15.30 -16.00 22.08
N VAL A 20 14.10 -15.85 22.64
CA VAL A 20 13.04 -16.86 22.59
C VAL A 20 12.07 -16.48 21.48
N CYS A 21 11.89 -17.37 20.49
CA CYS A 21 11.05 -17.11 19.33
C CYS A 21 9.81 -18.01 19.28
N SER A 22 8.67 -17.43 18.90
CA SER A 22 7.43 -18.11 18.56
C SER A 22 6.93 -17.62 17.21
N GLY A 23 6.98 -18.48 16.19
CA GLY A 23 6.78 -18.04 14.81
C GLY A 23 7.83 -17.00 14.42
N ASN A 24 7.41 -15.89 13.80
CA ASN A 24 8.31 -14.82 13.39
C ASN A 24 8.62 -13.79 14.49
N SER A 25 7.95 -13.87 15.65
CA SER A 25 8.22 -12.96 16.76
C SER A 25 9.25 -13.57 17.70
N CYS A 26 10.24 -12.79 18.07
CA CYS A 26 11.29 -13.14 19.00
C CYS A 26 11.32 -12.13 20.14
N THR A 27 11.68 -12.59 21.33
CA THR A 27 11.90 -11.72 22.48
C THR A 27 13.28 -11.98 23.04
N PHE A 28 14.11 -10.95 23.08
CA PHE A 28 15.37 -10.95 23.78
C PHE A 28 15.19 -10.31 25.16
N THR A 29 15.78 -10.91 26.19
CA THR A 29 15.75 -10.37 27.56
C THR A 29 17.17 -10.18 28.05
N ASN A 30 17.55 -8.92 28.24
CA ASN A 30 18.79 -8.57 28.90
C ASN A 30 18.65 -8.83 30.40
N THR A 31 19.54 -9.66 30.94
CA THR A 31 19.55 -10.06 32.35
C THR A 31 20.50 -9.23 33.22
N VAL A 32 21.20 -8.26 32.62
CA VAL A 32 22.18 -7.36 33.24
C VAL A 32 21.52 -6.01 33.61
N GLN A 33 22.06 -5.32 34.63
CA GLN A 33 21.74 -3.95 35.06
C GLN A 33 20.25 -3.52 34.95
N GLY A 34 19.38 -4.15 35.74
CA GLY A 34 17.98 -3.72 35.91
C GLY A 34 16.95 -4.56 35.16
N GLY A 35 17.38 -5.41 34.22
CA GLY A 35 16.51 -6.31 33.48
C GLY A 35 15.63 -5.58 32.47
N GLY A 36 15.55 -6.10 31.24
CA GLY A 36 14.72 -5.51 30.20
C GLY A 36 14.52 -6.47 29.05
N SER A 37 13.40 -6.37 28.36
CA SER A 37 13.08 -7.23 27.22
C SER A 37 12.71 -6.39 26.01
N VAL A 38 13.17 -6.82 24.84
CA VAL A 38 12.80 -6.25 23.55
C VAL A 38 12.17 -7.35 22.70
N THR A 39 11.01 -7.05 22.11
CA THR A 39 10.35 -7.94 21.14
C THR A 39 10.62 -7.43 19.74
N PHE A 40 11.01 -8.32 18.86
CA PHE A 40 11.32 -8.02 17.46
C PHE A 40 10.78 -9.11 16.53
N PHE A 41 10.76 -8.84 15.24
CA PHE A 41 10.35 -9.77 14.20
C PHE A 41 11.54 -10.19 13.36
N ARG A 42 11.63 -11.48 13.07
CA ARG A 42 12.68 -12.02 12.19
C ARG A 42 12.50 -11.55 10.76
N ASN A 43 13.60 -11.60 10.03
CA ASN A 43 13.63 -11.40 8.59
C ASN A 43 13.39 -12.72 7.85
N PRO A 44 12.68 -12.73 6.70
CA PRO A 44 11.79 -11.66 6.26
C PRO A 44 10.62 -11.48 7.23
N THR A 45 10.16 -10.25 7.36
CA THR A 45 8.93 -9.95 8.11
C THR A 45 7.71 -9.99 7.21
N ASN A 46 6.51 -10.19 7.77
CA ASN A 46 5.22 -10.02 7.08
C ASN A 46 4.29 -9.07 7.86
N ILE A 47 4.88 -8.03 8.47
CA ILE A 47 4.19 -7.06 9.32
C ILE A 47 3.90 -5.74 8.62
N VAL A 48 4.34 -5.57 7.36
CA VAL A 48 4.10 -4.32 6.62
C VAL A 48 2.67 -4.31 6.13
N GLY A 49 1.76 -3.76 6.93
CA GLY A 49 0.34 -3.74 6.65
C GLY A 49 -0.50 -3.64 7.94
N PRO A 50 -1.84 -3.76 7.84
CA PRO A 50 -2.59 -3.97 6.60
C PRO A 50 -2.66 -2.67 5.78
N PHE A 51 -2.54 -2.77 4.46
CA PHE A 51 -2.71 -1.60 3.59
C PHE A 51 -4.18 -1.15 3.56
N PRO A 52 -4.47 0.15 3.73
CA PRO A 52 -5.85 0.62 3.90
C PRO A 52 -6.65 0.73 2.58
N LYS A 53 -5.96 0.76 1.43
CA LYS A 53 -6.54 0.83 0.08
C LYS A 53 -5.61 0.16 -0.92
N ASP A 54 -6.14 -0.10 -2.10
CA ASP A 54 -5.35 -0.53 -3.26
C ASP A 54 -4.31 0.53 -3.62
N GLY A 55 -3.10 0.09 -3.94
CA GLY A 55 -1.99 1.00 -4.19
C GLY A 55 -0.70 0.31 -4.62
N GLN A 56 0.36 1.09 -4.72
CA GLN A 56 1.74 0.61 -4.84
C GLN A 56 2.52 0.95 -3.57
N VAL A 57 3.40 0.06 -3.13
CA VAL A 57 4.19 0.28 -1.91
C VAL A 57 5.24 1.35 -2.17
N ARG A 58 5.31 2.32 -1.25
CA ARG A 58 6.37 3.34 -1.18
C ARG A 58 7.15 3.17 0.12
N LEU A 59 8.45 3.40 0.07
CA LEU A 59 9.34 3.36 1.21
C LEU A 59 10.06 4.68 1.36
N TYR A 60 10.25 5.10 2.61
CA TYR A 60 11.22 6.12 2.99
C TYR A 60 12.27 5.44 3.86
N ILE A 61 13.52 5.42 3.41
CA ILE A 61 14.61 4.75 4.10
C ILE A 61 15.58 5.80 4.64
N TYR A 62 15.89 5.65 5.93
CA TYR A 62 16.75 6.54 6.68
C TYR A 62 17.83 5.70 7.34
N GLY A 63 19.07 5.86 6.89
CA GLY A 63 20.19 5.37 7.69
C GLY A 63 20.30 6.23 8.95
N LEU A 64 20.28 5.57 10.09
CA LEU A 64 20.46 6.12 11.41
C LEU A 64 21.93 5.88 11.75
N ASN A 65 22.69 6.93 11.98
CA ASN A 65 24.07 6.83 12.42
C ASN A 65 24.24 7.86 13.53
N ASP A 66 24.78 7.42 14.66
CA ASP A 66 25.11 8.26 15.80
C ASP A 66 26.28 9.23 15.50
N ASN A 67 27.04 8.95 14.44
CA ASN A 67 28.17 9.76 13.99
C ASN A 67 27.81 10.60 12.73
N PRO A 68 27.48 11.90 12.90
CA PRO A 68 27.13 12.77 11.77
C PRO A 68 28.33 12.97 10.83
N GLY A 69 28.39 12.17 9.77
CA GLY A 69 29.42 12.22 8.73
C GLY A 69 29.97 10.87 8.27
N ALA A 70 29.69 9.79 9.00
CA ALA A 70 30.04 8.44 8.55
C ALA A 70 29.07 7.97 7.43
N PRO A 71 29.57 7.29 6.38
CA PRO A 71 28.70 6.66 5.39
C PRO A 71 27.91 5.53 6.05
N VAL A 72 26.60 5.51 5.85
CA VAL A 72 25.75 4.38 6.27
C VAL A 72 26.07 3.16 5.41
N SER A 73 26.33 2.01 6.06
CA SER A 73 26.57 0.72 5.41
C SER A 73 25.35 0.36 4.58
N GLY A 74 25.47 0.34 3.25
CA GLY A 74 24.33 0.24 2.37
C GLY A 74 23.61 -1.10 2.51
N VAL A 75 22.28 -1.07 2.57
CA VAL A 75 21.43 -2.27 2.65
C VAL A 75 20.82 -2.63 1.31
N ARG A 76 20.41 -3.89 1.17
CA ARG A 76 19.59 -4.39 0.08
C ARG A 76 18.25 -4.82 0.64
N ILE A 77 17.20 -4.31 0.05
CA ILE A 77 15.82 -4.54 0.47
C ILE A 77 15.13 -5.33 -0.63
N THR A 78 14.46 -6.41 -0.25
CA THR A 78 13.59 -7.21 -1.10
C THR A 78 12.18 -7.18 -0.54
N LEU A 79 11.22 -6.70 -1.32
CA LEU A 79 9.81 -6.71 -0.96
C LEU A 79 9.07 -7.76 -1.77
N SER A 80 8.08 -8.40 -1.16
CA SER A 80 7.27 -9.41 -1.83
C SER A 80 5.81 -9.34 -1.42
N ASN A 81 4.92 -9.52 -2.40
CA ASN A 81 3.47 -9.70 -2.20
C ASN A 81 2.98 -10.79 -3.16
N GLY A 82 2.70 -11.98 -2.62
CA GLY A 82 2.33 -13.14 -3.44
C GLY A 82 3.45 -13.52 -4.43
N SER A 83 3.16 -13.40 -5.73
CA SER A 83 4.14 -13.66 -6.81
C SER A 83 4.99 -12.45 -7.19
N GLN A 84 4.69 -11.25 -6.66
CA GLN A 84 5.46 -10.05 -6.93
C GLN A 84 6.71 -10.01 -6.05
N SER A 85 7.83 -9.57 -6.61
CA SER A 85 9.08 -9.35 -5.89
C SER A 85 9.81 -8.17 -6.52
N ASP A 86 10.33 -7.27 -5.68
CA ASP A 86 11.11 -6.10 -6.09
C ASP A 86 12.31 -5.96 -5.16
N GLN A 87 13.50 -5.74 -5.72
CA GLN A 87 14.76 -5.70 -4.98
C GLN A 87 15.56 -4.47 -5.37
N PHE A 88 16.05 -3.74 -4.36
CA PHE A 88 16.82 -2.52 -4.58
C PHE A 88 17.85 -2.32 -3.47
N ASN A 89 18.92 -1.60 -3.82
CA ASN A 89 20.03 -1.32 -2.92
C ASN A 89 19.98 0.15 -2.48
N VAL A 90 20.24 0.39 -1.21
CA VAL A 90 20.13 1.70 -0.56
C VAL A 90 21.44 1.98 0.17
N SER A 91 22.13 3.05 -0.20
CA SER A 91 23.38 3.48 0.46
C SER A 91 23.29 4.90 1.02
N SER A 92 22.10 5.50 0.99
CA SER A 92 21.84 6.84 1.51
C SER A 92 20.34 7.03 1.76
N ARG A 93 19.99 8.11 2.46
CA ARG A 93 18.62 8.53 2.69
C ARG A 93 17.86 8.70 1.37
N THR A 94 16.79 7.95 1.17
CA THR A 94 16.06 7.93 -0.10
C THR A 94 14.59 7.60 0.09
N SER A 95 13.77 7.88 -0.93
CA SER A 95 12.40 7.39 -1.06
C SER A 95 12.25 6.60 -2.35
N ILE A 96 11.55 5.47 -2.30
CA ILE A 96 11.43 4.53 -3.43
C ILE A 96 9.97 4.19 -3.64
N ASP A 97 9.49 4.44 -4.87
CA ASP A 97 8.25 3.86 -5.39
C ASP A 97 8.58 2.50 -6.00
N THR A 98 7.92 1.47 -5.49
CA THR A 98 8.18 0.09 -5.92
C THR A 98 7.12 -0.37 -6.91
N ALA A 99 7.42 -1.43 -7.65
CA ALA A 99 6.44 -2.08 -8.51
C ALA A 99 5.45 -2.97 -7.72
N ILE A 100 5.64 -3.12 -6.40
CA ILE A 100 4.80 -3.97 -5.54
C ILE A 100 3.42 -3.32 -5.39
N SER A 101 2.43 -3.95 -6.01
CA SER A 101 1.02 -3.61 -5.88
C SER A 101 0.39 -4.35 -4.70
N VAL A 102 -0.47 -3.65 -3.98
CA VAL A 102 -1.20 -4.14 -2.81
C VAL A 102 -2.69 -3.86 -3.00
N ASN A 103 -3.54 -4.76 -2.52
CA ASN A 103 -4.96 -4.50 -2.33
C ASN A 103 -5.23 -4.07 -0.87
N GLN A 104 -6.41 -3.49 -0.64
CA GLN A 104 -6.87 -3.25 0.73
C GLN A 104 -6.83 -4.54 1.57
N GLY A 105 -6.18 -4.46 2.73
CA GLY A 105 -6.03 -5.56 3.69
C GLY A 105 -4.79 -6.41 3.50
N ASP A 106 -4.03 -6.22 2.41
CA ASP A 106 -2.80 -6.96 2.17
C ASP A 106 -1.73 -6.65 3.23
N TYR A 107 -0.82 -7.59 3.43
CA TYR A 107 0.46 -7.41 4.11
C TYR A 107 1.57 -7.71 3.11
N VAL A 108 2.65 -6.94 3.19
CA VAL A 108 3.84 -7.10 2.37
C VAL A 108 4.94 -7.72 3.21
N SER A 109 5.67 -8.66 2.60
CA SER A 109 6.85 -9.24 3.20
C SER A 109 8.07 -8.41 2.84
N ALA A 110 8.89 -8.06 3.84
CA ALA A 110 10.11 -7.29 3.66
C ALA A 110 11.31 -8.09 4.17
N TYR A 111 12.33 -8.22 3.32
CA TYR A 111 13.64 -8.79 3.64
C TYR A 111 14.70 -7.70 3.48
N VAL A 112 15.47 -7.40 4.53
CA VAL A 112 16.58 -6.43 4.47
C VAL A 112 17.88 -7.09 4.88
N GLU A 113 18.93 -6.93 4.10
CA GLU A 113 20.27 -7.45 4.38
C GLU A 113 21.32 -6.38 4.11
N ASP A 114 22.50 -6.48 4.74
CA ASP A 114 23.64 -5.63 4.39
C ASP A 114 24.14 -5.92 2.96
N TYR A 115 24.45 -4.87 2.20
CA TYR A 115 24.81 -4.90 0.79
C TYR A 115 26.22 -4.39 0.50
N LEU A 116 26.95 -3.80 1.45
CA LEU A 116 28.31 -3.31 1.22
C LEU A 116 29.39 -4.20 1.84
N SER A 117 29.76 -5.24 1.09
CA SER A 117 30.87 -6.14 1.40
C SER A 117 32.23 -5.45 1.35
N GLY A 118 33.00 -5.60 2.43
CA GLY A 118 34.46 -5.47 2.38
C GLY A 118 35.16 -6.28 3.46
N TRP A 119 34.65 -6.23 4.69
CA TRP A 119 35.21 -6.96 5.83
C TRP A 119 34.17 -7.95 6.36
N LEU A 120 34.50 -9.24 6.31
CA LEU A 120 33.79 -10.28 7.05
C LEU A 120 34.65 -10.60 8.28
N PRO A 121 34.08 -10.74 9.48
CA PRO A 121 34.80 -11.24 10.64
C PRO A 121 35.49 -12.59 10.33
N PRO A 122 36.67 -12.86 10.90
CA PRO A 122 37.38 -14.12 10.66
C PRO A 122 36.55 -15.35 11.07
N GLY A 123 36.07 -16.12 10.10
CA GLY A 123 35.26 -17.33 10.35
C GLY A 123 33.85 -17.28 9.76
N VAL A 124 33.41 -16.12 9.27
CA VAL A 124 32.12 -15.95 8.60
C VAL A 124 32.24 -16.34 7.12
N SER A 125 31.39 -17.26 6.66
CA SER A 125 31.40 -17.74 5.27
C SER A 125 30.92 -16.65 4.30
N PRO A 126 31.54 -16.49 3.10
CA PRO A 126 31.03 -15.61 2.06
C PRO A 126 29.64 -16.06 1.61
N GLY A 127 28.59 -15.39 2.09
CA GLY A 127 27.20 -15.80 1.91
C GLY A 127 26.37 -15.79 3.20
N TYR A 128 27.01 -15.65 4.37
CA TYR A 128 26.33 -15.34 5.62
C TYR A 128 26.10 -13.83 5.70
N ARG A 129 24.83 -13.43 5.74
CA ARG A 129 24.40 -12.06 6.05
C ARG A 129 23.35 -12.20 7.13
N GLY A 130 23.77 -12.21 8.39
CA GLY A 130 22.81 -12.31 9.47
C GLY A 130 22.32 -10.90 9.78
N ASP A 131 21.02 -10.76 9.76
CA ASP A 131 20.33 -9.54 10.13
C ASP A 131 19.54 -9.85 11.41
N VAL A 132 19.47 -8.90 12.34
CA VAL A 132 18.71 -9.10 13.59
C VAL A 132 17.21 -9.06 13.31
N GLY A 133 16.77 -8.14 12.45
CA GLY A 133 15.38 -8.02 12.03
C GLY A 133 14.74 -6.71 12.45
N TRP A 134 13.48 -6.76 12.86
CA TRP A 134 12.59 -5.60 12.82
C TRP A 134 11.95 -5.30 14.18
N ASN A 135 11.86 -4.03 14.54
CA ASN A 135 11.07 -3.59 15.69
C ASN A 135 10.33 -2.28 15.36
N ALA A 136 9.11 -2.14 15.87
CA ALA A 136 8.41 -0.86 15.81
C ALA A 136 9.11 0.18 16.73
N PRO A 137 9.07 1.48 16.38
CA PRO A 137 9.59 2.52 17.26
C PRO A 137 8.95 2.50 18.65
N ASN A 138 9.78 2.48 19.68
CA ASN A 138 9.40 2.65 21.08
C ASN A 138 8.74 4.02 21.29
N GLY A 139 7.68 4.09 22.11
CA GLY A 139 6.96 5.33 22.38
C GLY A 139 6.48 6.09 21.13
N ALA A 140 6.31 5.37 20.00
CA ALA A 140 5.97 5.85 18.66
C ALA A 140 7.03 6.68 17.89
N SER A 141 8.22 6.94 18.44
CA SER A 141 9.22 7.81 17.76
C SER A 141 10.68 7.58 18.18
N GLN A 142 10.98 6.46 18.83
CA GLN A 142 12.36 6.12 19.19
C GLN A 142 12.72 4.80 18.54
N CYS A 143 13.71 4.84 17.64
CA CYS A 143 14.35 3.61 17.22
C CYS A 143 15.43 3.26 18.22
N GLY A 144 15.48 1.97 18.51
CA GLY A 144 16.52 1.37 19.26
C GLY A 144 16.08 0.69 20.55
N SER A 145 16.87 -0.28 21.01
CA SER A 145 16.44 -1.17 22.08
C SER A 145 16.40 -0.52 23.45
N GLY A 146 17.23 0.49 23.70
CA GLY A 146 17.34 1.11 25.02
C GLY A 146 17.88 0.16 26.09
N LEU A 147 18.42 -1.00 25.68
CA LEU A 147 18.89 -2.03 26.61
C LEU A 147 20.29 -1.69 27.14
N PRO A 148 20.64 -2.15 28.35
CA PRO A 148 22.00 -2.02 28.86
C PRO A 148 23.01 -2.69 27.92
N HIS A 149 24.21 -2.13 27.81
CA HIS A 149 25.32 -2.81 27.15
C HIS A 149 25.67 -4.10 27.91
N HIS A 150 26.03 -5.14 27.17
CA HIS A 150 26.46 -6.41 27.74
C HIS A 150 27.77 -6.28 28.56
N ASP A 151 28.63 -5.31 28.24
CA ASP A 151 29.91 -5.05 28.90
C ASP A 151 29.78 -4.16 30.16
N GLY A 152 28.56 -3.74 30.50
CA GLY A 152 28.29 -2.84 31.62
C GLY A 152 28.64 -1.37 31.36
N GLY A 153 28.95 -1.00 30.12
CA GLY A 153 29.36 0.34 29.69
C GLY A 153 28.25 1.39 29.57
N GLY A 154 26.98 1.05 29.84
CA GLY A 154 25.86 1.98 29.73
C GLY A 154 24.63 1.33 29.08
N PHE A 155 23.91 2.08 28.25
CA PHE A 155 22.71 1.65 27.52
C PHE A 155 22.81 2.07 26.04
N TYR A 156 22.33 1.23 25.12
CA TYR A 156 22.13 1.60 23.71
C TYR A 156 21.15 2.77 23.67
N SER A 157 21.57 3.90 23.10
CA SER A 157 20.84 5.16 23.25
C SER A 157 19.82 5.31 22.12
N PRO A 158 18.50 5.27 22.40
CA PRO A 158 17.52 5.29 21.33
C PRO A 158 17.60 6.57 20.49
N VAL A 159 17.55 6.42 19.18
CA VAL A 159 17.54 7.50 18.20
C VAL A 159 16.12 8.02 18.00
N TYR A 160 15.93 9.34 18.16
CA TYR A 160 14.64 9.98 17.91
C TYR A 160 14.36 10.10 16.41
N VAL A 161 13.28 9.46 15.94
CA VAL A 161 12.89 9.40 14.52
C VAL A 161 11.62 10.20 14.19
N GLY A 162 11.05 10.95 15.15
CA GLY A 162 9.78 11.66 14.95
C GLY A 162 9.79 12.72 13.83
N SER A 163 10.94 13.37 13.61
CA SER A 163 11.13 14.31 12.48
C SER A 163 11.11 13.58 11.13
N LEU A 164 11.63 12.35 11.06
CA LEU A 164 11.64 11.51 9.87
C LEU A 164 10.23 10.99 9.54
N ILE A 165 9.46 10.62 10.56
CA ILE A 165 8.03 10.27 10.44
C ILE A 165 7.25 11.46 9.87
N THR A 166 7.47 12.65 10.45
CA THR A 166 6.81 13.88 9.99
C THR A 166 7.14 14.18 8.53
N LEU A 167 8.42 14.04 8.13
CA LEU A 167 8.83 14.25 6.75
C LEU A 167 8.17 13.26 5.79
N ALA A 168 8.12 11.97 6.14
CA ALA A 168 7.44 10.97 5.32
C ALA A 168 5.95 11.31 5.15
N GLY A 169 5.28 11.77 6.21
CA GLY A 169 3.87 12.20 6.16
C GLY A 169 3.60 13.44 5.32
N GLN A 170 4.59 14.32 5.11
CA GLN A 170 4.43 15.53 4.28
C GLN A 170 4.23 15.23 2.79
N ALA A 171 4.58 14.03 2.32
CA ALA A 171 4.31 13.61 0.95
C ALA A 171 2.80 13.48 0.65
N GLY A 172 1.94 13.58 1.66
CA GLY A 172 0.48 13.50 1.52
C GLY A 172 -0.05 12.07 1.45
N GLU A 173 0.83 11.08 1.61
CA GLU A 173 0.47 9.67 1.56
C GLU A 173 0.35 9.05 2.96
N PRO A 174 -0.62 8.16 3.21
CA PRO A 174 -0.79 7.60 4.54
C PRO A 174 0.33 6.60 4.86
N LEU A 175 0.97 6.80 6.01
CA LEU A 175 2.00 5.90 6.51
C LEU A 175 1.35 4.59 6.99
N VAL A 176 1.85 3.46 6.50
CA VAL A 176 1.34 2.11 6.75
C VAL A 176 2.06 1.47 7.93
N SER A 177 3.39 1.40 7.86
CA SER A 177 4.21 0.90 8.96
C SER A 177 5.48 1.72 9.15
N LYS A 178 6.07 1.61 10.34
CA LYS A 178 7.29 2.30 10.75
C LYS A 178 8.14 1.25 11.43
N GLU A 179 9.29 0.96 10.88
CA GLU A 179 10.14 -0.12 11.33
C GLU A 179 11.56 0.38 11.56
N CYS A 180 12.09 0.05 12.73
CA CYS A 180 13.50 0.13 13.04
C CYS A 180 14.11 -1.23 12.69
N TRP A 181 15.25 -1.20 12.03
CA TRP A 181 15.96 -2.39 11.60
C TRP A 181 17.40 -2.33 12.10
N ALA A 182 17.91 -3.50 12.49
CA ALA A 182 19.30 -3.69 12.89
C ALA A 182 19.98 -4.71 11.98
N ASP A 183 21.25 -4.44 11.66
CA ASP A 183 22.10 -5.31 10.87
C ASP A 183 22.74 -6.43 11.71
N TRP A 184 23.92 -6.92 11.31
CA TRP A 184 24.62 -7.99 12.02
C TRP A 184 25.28 -7.41 13.26
N PRO A 185 25.24 -8.09 14.42
CA PRO A 185 25.90 -7.57 15.61
C PRO A 185 27.39 -7.32 15.36
N GLU A 186 27.82 -6.06 15.25
CA GLU A 186 29.23 -5.73 14.97
C GLU A 186 30.12 -6.03 16.20
N TRP A 187 29.49 -6.11 17.37
CA TRP A 187 30.06 -6.52 18.65
C TRP A 187 29.00 -7.26 19.50
N SER A 188 29.41 -7.90 20.59
CA SER A 188 28.51 -8.71 21.42
C SER A 188 27.27 -7.93 21.87
N GLY A 189 26.07 -8.45 21.65
CA GLY A 189 24.85 -7.84 22.16
C GLY A 189 24.38 -6.58 21.40
N ASP A 190 24.86 -6.38 20.19
CA ASP A 190 24.37 -5.33 19.29
C ASP A 190 22.98 -5.68 18.74
N TYR A 191 22.00 -5.37 19.57
CA TYR A 191 20.55 -5.43 19.30
C TYR A 191 19.99 -4.03 19.36
N ASP A 192 20.76 -3.04 18.90
CA ASP A 192 20.47 -1.67 19.19
C ASP A 192 19.33 -1.12 18.33
N PHE A 193 18.91 -1.77 17.22
CA PHE A 193 17.79 -1.37 16.32
C PHE A 193 17.87 0.10 15.88
N GLU A 194 19.07 0.60 15.67
CA GLU A 194 19.32 2.01 15.33
C GLU A 194 20.20 2.20 14.09
N ASP A 195 20.23 1.21 13.19
CA ASP A 195 20.94 1.32 11.90
C ASP A 195 20.07 1.92 10.79
N TYR A 196 18.82 1.44 10.70
CA TYR A 196 17.89 1.90 9.67
C TYR A 196 16.50 2.14 10.24
N PHE A 197 15.94 3.29 9.89
CA PHE A 197 14.52 3.57 10.06
C PHE A 197 13.84 3.57 8.70
N ILE A 198 12.85 2.69 8.54
CA ILE A 198 12.12 2.48 7.31
C ILE A 198 10.65 2.79 7.58
N VAL A 199 10.12 3.75 6.82
CA VAL A 199 8.69 4.06 6.83
C VAL A 199 8.08 3.51 5.56
N PHE A 200 7.11 2.61 5.73
CA PHE A 200 6.30 2.09 4.64
C PHE A 200 5.05 2.96 4.49
N SER A 201 4.74 3.31 3.25
CA SER A 201 3.57 4.05 2.80
C SER A 201 3.00 3.36 1.57
N TYR A 202 1.99 3.96 0.96
CA TYR A 202 1.51 3.53 -0.34
C TYR A 202 1.01 4.70 -1.18
N VAL A 203 1.24 4.58 -2.48
CA VAL A 203 0.67 5.45 -3.50
C VAL A 203 -0.67 4.84 -3.92
N PRO A 204 -1.82 5.46 -3.61
CA PRO A 204 -3.10 4.94 -4.07
C PRO A 204 -3.14 4.91 -5.60
N VAL A 205 -3.47 3.77 -6.20
CA VAL A 205 -3.72 3.73 -7.65
C VAL A 205 -5.07 4.40 -7.89
N PRO A 206 -5.16 5.42 -8.76
CA PRO A 206 -6.43 6.08 -9.06
C PRO A 206 -7.43 5.07 -9.62
N GLN A 207 -8.54 4.85 -8.90
CA GLN A 207 -9.58 3.94 -9.32
C GLN A 207 -10.40 4.56 -10.47
N PRO A 208 -10.86 3.75 -11.46
CA PRO A 208 -11.82 4.21 -12.46
C PRO A 208 -13.07 4.75 -11.78
N THR A 209 -13.64 5.80 -12.33
CA THR A 209 -15.00 6.27 -11.96
C THR A 209 -15.80 6.50 -13.23
N VAL A 210 -17.10 6.33 -13.20
CA VAL A 210 -18.01 6.69 -14.30
C VAL A 210 -19.32 7.25 -13.78
N ASP A 211 -19.85 8.24 -14.49
CA ASP A 211 -21.13 8.86 -14.21
C ASP A 211 -21.91 8.96 -15.52
N ILE A 212 -23.11 8.37 -15.60
CA ILE A 212 -24.03 8.42 -16.74
C ILE A 212 -25.33 9.11 -16.36
N LYS A 213 -25.74 10.06 -17.21
CA LYS A 213 -26.96 10.85 -17.02
C LYS A 213 -27.88 10.76 -18.22
N ASP A 214 -29.20 10.85 -18.01
CA ASP A 214 -30.18 11.18 -19.05
C ASP A 214 -30.53 12.66 -18.94
N ASN A 215 -30.19 13.44 -19.98
CA ASN A 215 -30.47 14.87 -20.04
C ASN A 215 -29.99 15.64 -18.79
N GLY A 216 -28.80 15.27 -18.31
CA GLY A 216 -28.17 15.87 -17.13
C GLY A 216 -28.71 15.38 -15.78
N SER A 217 -29.58 14.39 -15.74
CA SER A 217 -30.11 13.80 -14.50
C SER A 217 -29.61 12.36 -14.29
N ASP A 218 -29.29 12.02 -13.03
CA ASP A 218 -28.99 10.64 -12.58
C ASP A 218 -30.24 9.73 -12.56
N GLY A 219 -31.39 10.34 -12.86
CA GLY A 219 -32.66 9.65 -12.98
C GLY A 219 -33.31 9.28 -11.63
N PRO A 220 -34.41 8.52 -11.68
CA PRO A 220 -35.12 8.14 -12.90
C PRO A 220 -35.72 9.36 -13.63
N THR A 221 -35.68 9.38 -14.95
CA THR A 221 -36.38 10.39 -15.76
C THR A 221 -37.67 9.83 -16.35
N THR A 222 -38.59 10.69 -16.79
CA THR A 222 -39.82 10.27 -17.49
C THR A 222 -39.88 10.86 -18.89
N ARG A 223 -40.21 10.03 -19.88
CA ARG A 223 -40.34 10.40 -21.29
C ARG A 223 -41.64 9.86 -21.87
N GLN A 224 -42.08 10.43 -22.99
CA GLN A 224 -43.18 9.88 -23.76
C GLN A 224 -42.65 8.85 -24.76
N TYR A 225 -43.52 7.93 -25.18
CA TYR A 225 -43.26 7.00 -26.28
C TYR A 225 -42.69 7.75 -27.50
N GLN A 226 -41.69 7.21 -28.20
CA GLN A 226 -40.99 7.85 -29.33
C GLN A 226 -40.16 9.10 -29.02
N ASP A 227 -40.07 9.54 -27.76
CA ASP A 227 -39.05 10.53 -27.37
C ASP A 227 -37.65 9.88 -27.41
N TYR A 228 -36.64 10.67 -27.07
CA TYR A 228 -35.25 10.23 -27.01
C TYR A 228 -34.73 10.30 -25.57
N ALA A 229 -33.94 9.30 -25.18
CA ALA A 229 -33.00 9.42 -24.06
C ALA A 229 -31.74 10.13 -24.57
N ALA A 230 -31.33 11.19 -23.90
CA ALA A 230 -30.15 11.98 -24.22
C ALA A 230 -29.05 11.61 -23.22
N LEU A 231 -28.38 10.48 -23.46
CA LEU A 231 -27.36 9.96 -22.55
C LEU A 231 -26.06 10.75 -22.68
N SER A 232 -25.45 11.08 -21.55
CA SER A 232 -24.11 11.63 -21.45
C SER A 232 -23.35 10.92 -20.34
N TRP A 233 -22.08 10.58 -20.58
CA TRP A 233 -21.24 9.98 -19.55
C TRP A 233 -19.83 10.57 -19.55
N THR A 234 -19.23 10.57 -18.37
CA THR A 234 -17.84 10.95 -18.14
C THR A 234 -17.19 9.95 -17.20
N SER A 235 -15.91 9.68 -17.40
CA SER A 235 -15.12 8.84 -16.51
C SER A 235 -13.78 9.50 -16.16
N GLN A 236 -13.21 9.09 -15.03
CA GLN A 236 -11.83 9.39 -14.64
C GLN A 236 -11.06 8.10 -14.44
N ASN A 237 -9.76 8.11 -14.74
CA ASN A 237 -8.85 6.96 -14.59
C ASN A 237 -9.30 5.69 -15.33
N ALA A 238 -10.23 5.81 -16.29
CA ALA A 238 -10.69 4.72 -17.12
C ALA A 238 -9.91 4.70 -18.44
N TYR A 239 -9.58 3.49 -18.90
CA TYR A 239 -8.98 3.23 -20.20
C TYR A 239 -10.02 2.77 -21.23
N SER A 240 -11.06 2.06 -20.79
CA SER A 240 -12.11 1.55 -21.66
C SER A 240 -13.46 1.52 -20.95
N CYS A 241 -14.56 1.62 -21.70
CA CYS A 241 -15.91 1.50 -21.15
C CYS A 241 -16.79 0.62 -22.04
N THR A 242 -17.73 -0.10 -21.44
CA THR A 242 -18.70 -0.97 -22.12
C THR A 242 -20.10 -0.70 -21.62
N ALA A 243 -21.04 -0.54 -22.56
CA ALA A 243 -22.45 -0.36 -22.28
C ALA A 243 -23.19 -1.71 -22.16
N SER A 244 -24.19 -1.77 -21.28
CA SER A 244 -25.11 -2.90 -21.12
C SER A 244 -26.52 -2.44 -20.69
N GLY A 245 -27.51 -3.35 -20.75
CA GLY A 245 -28.93 -3.04 -20.52
C GLY A 245 -29.67 -2.79 -21.84
N ASP A 246 -30.41 -1.69 -21.93
CA ASP A 246 -31.14 -1.29 -23.15
C ASP A 246 -30.26 -0.59 -24.22
N TRP A 247 -28.95 -0.75 -24.09
CA TRP A 247 -27.91 -0.34 -25.02
C TRP A 247 -26.70 -1.26 -24.83
N SER A 248 -25.78 -1.28 -25.79
CA SER A 248 -24.68 -2.25 -25.77
C SER A 248 -23.41 -1.76 -26.46
N GLY A 249 -22.33 -2.53 -26.25
CA GLY A 249 -21.05 -2.44 -26.94
C GLY A 249 -20.10 -1.41 -26.35
N SER A 250 -18.87 -1.41 -26.85
CA SER A 250 -17.80 -0.52 -26.40
C SER A 250 -18.17 0.96 -26.55
N LYS A 251 -17.68 1.77 -25.62
CA LYS A 251 -17.88 3.21 -25.54
C LYS A 251 -16.52 3.87 -25.28
N LEU A 252 -16.40 5.11 -25.73
CA LEU A 252 -15.31 5.98 -25.29
C LEU A 252 -15.44 6.24 -23.78
N THR A 253 -14.34 6.65 -23.15
CA THR A 253 -14.29 6.97 -21.71
C THR A 253 -15.17 8.18 -21.35
N SER A 254 -15.48 9.04 -22.32
CA SER A 254 -16.52 10.06 -22.20
C SER A 254 -17.27 10.19 -23.51
N GLY A 255 -18.51 10.64 -23.45
CA GLY A 255 -19.30 10.85 -24.66
C GLY A 255 -20.77 11.09 -24.39
N SER A 256 -21.53 11.16 -25.48
CA SER A 256 -22.97 11.30 -25.46
C SER A 256 -23.61 10.45 -26.54
N LYS A 257 -24.82 9.96 -26.29
CA LYS A 257 -25.60 9.19 -27.26
C LYS A 257 -27.08 9.46 -27.11
N SER A 258 -27.76 9.76 -28.22
CA SER A 258 -29.22 9.81 -28.26
C SER A 258 -29.78 8.45 -28.67
N ILE A 259 -30.77 7.95 -27.93
CA ILE A 259 -31.43 6.66 -28.18
C ILE A 259 -32.93 6.89 -28.24
N GLN A 260 -33.57 6.44 -29.33
CA GLN A 260 -35.01 6.54 -29.48
C GLN A 260 -35.74 5.50 -28.61
N LEU A 261 -36.78 5.94 -27.91
CA LEU A 261 -37.54 5.12 -26.96
C LEU A 261 -38.78 4.53 -27.64
N ASN A 262 -38.59 3.38 -28.29
CA ASN A 262 -39.56 2.74 -29.17
C ASN A 262 -40.54 1.76 -28.50
N GLN A 263 -40.55 1.67 -27.17
CA GLN A 263 -41.45 0.83 -26.38
C GLN A 263 -41.91 1.57 -25.11
N VAL A 264 -43.12 1.30 -24.64
CA VAL A 264 -43.59 1.79 -23.33
C VAL A 264 -43.09 0.83 -22.26
N LYS A 265 -41.95 1.16 -21.66
CA LYS A 265 -41.30 0.39 -20.59
C LYS A 265 -40.33 1.28 -19.80
N THR A 266 -39.76 0.73 -18.74
CA THR A 266 -38.56 1.31 -18.11
C THR A 266 -37.34 0.83 -18.88
N TYR A 267 -36.54 1.78 -19.38
CA TYR A 267 -35.24 1.52 -19.97
C TYR A 267 -34.15 1.69 -18.89
N VAL A 268 -33.16 0.81 -18.90
CA VAL A 268 -31.98 0.88 -18.02
C VAL A 268 -30.73 0.95 -18.88
N PHE A 269 -29.97 2.03 -18.72
CA PHE A 269 -28.72 2.25 -19.43
C PHE A 269 -27.56 2.18 -18.45
N THR A 270 -26.82 1.08 -18.48
CA THR A 270 -25.65 0.85 -17.61
C THR A 270 -24.35 1.02 -18.38
N ILE A 271 -23.36 1.69 -17.80
CA ILE A 271 -21.99 1.77 -18.31
C ILE A 271 -21.02 1.24 -17.26
N THR A 272 -20.09 0.39 -17.68
CA THR A 272 -18.98 -0.06 -16.84
C THR A 272 -17.68 0.39 -17.47
N CYS A 273 -16.81 1.03 -16.70
CA CYS A 273 -15.50 1.51 -17.14
C CYS A 273 -14.39 0.80 -16.37
N TYR A 274 -13.28 0.52 -17.05
CA TYR A 274 -12.16 -0.27 -16.55
C TYR A 274 -10.85 0.51 -16.61
N ASP A 275 -9.93 0.21 -15.70
CA ASP A 275 -8.54 0.65 -15.77
C ASP A 275 -7.79 0.01 -16.96
N SER A 276 -6.55 0.42 -17.20
CA SER A 276 -5.72 -0.10 -18.30
C SER A 276 -5.38 -1.59 -18.18
N THR A 277 -5.39 -2.13 -16.95
CA THR A 277 -5.11 -3.53 -16.65
C THR A 277 -6.36 -4.41 -16.65
N GLN A 278 -7.56 -3.82 -16.78
CA GLN A 278 -8.87 -4.48 -16.67
C GLN A 278 -9.09 -5.20 -15.32
N THR A 279 -8.38 -4.78 -14.28
CA THR A 279 -8.46 -5.37 -12.94
C THR A 279 -9.37 -4.61 -12.00
N LYS A 280 -9.59 -3.32 -12.28
CA LYS A 280 -10.46 -2.45 -11.50
C LYS A 280 -11.51 -1.85 -12.42
N SER A 281 -12.71 -1.63 -11.88
CA SER A 281 -13.82 -1.09 -12.66
C SER A 281 -14.78 -0.30 -11.79
N ASP A 282 -15.49 0.63 -12.42
CA ASP A 282 -16.66 1.29 -11.84
C ASP A 282 -17.87 1.14 -12.78
N THR A 283 -19.06 1.12 -12.21
CA THR A 283 -20.32 0.93 -12.95
C THR A 283 -21.37 1.91 -12.47
N ASP A 284 -22.01 2.57 -13.44
CA ASP A 284 -23.13 3.46 -13.18
C ASP A 284 -24.31 3.16 -14.12
N SER A 285 -25.51 3.53 -13.70
CA SER A 285 -26.73 3.30 -14.47
C SER A 285 -27.76 4.39 -14.29
N VAL A 286 -28.43 4.76 -15.39
CA VAL A 286 -29.57 5.67 -15.37
C VAL A 286 -30.84 4.97 -15.87
N GLN A 287 -31.97 5.26 -15.21
CA GLN A 287 -33.28 4.73 -15.58
C GLN A 287 -34.13 5.77 -16.29
N VAL A 288 -34.78 5.36 -17.39
CA VAL A 288 -35.70 6.21 -18.16
C VAL A 288 -37.05 5.52 -18.26
N ILE A 289 -38.07 6.09 -17.62
CA ILE A 289 -39.43 5.56 -17.57
C ILE A 289 -40.23 6.13 -18.75
N VAL A 290 -40.68 5.26 -19.66
CA VAL A 290 -41.45 5.68 -20.84
C VAL A 290 -42.94 5.44 -20.62
N LYS A 291 -43.72 6.50 -20.81
CA LYS A 291 -45.19 6.48 -20.74
C LYS A 291 -45.80 6.60 -22.13
N ALA A 292 -46.99 6.03 -22.32
CA ALA A 292 -47.74 6.20 -23.56
C ALA A 292 -48.14 7.67 -23.76
N LYS A 293 -48.10 8.16 -25.01
CA LYS A 293 -48.61 9.50 -25.33
C LYS A 293 -50.12 9.56 -25.06
N PRO A 294 -50.63 10.67 -24.48
CA PRO A 294 -52.06 10.90 -24.40
C PRO A 294 -52.71 10.86 -25.80
N PRO A 295 -53.96 10.38 -25.93
CA PRO A 295 -54.69 10.42 -27.19
C PRO A 295 -54.85 11.86 -27.70
N ILE A 296 -54.66 12.07 -29.01
CA ILE A 296 -54.98 13.36 -29.63
C ILE A 296 -56.51 13.45 -29.78
N VAL A 297 -57.14 14.35 -29.04
CA VAL A 297 -58.57 14.63 -29.18
C VAL A 297 -58.76 15.66 -30.30
N ILE A 298 -59.27 15.23 -31.45
CA ILE A 298 -59.67 16.14 -32.53
C ILE A 298 -61.11 16.57 -32.27
N THR A 299 -61.30 17.78 -31.74
CA THR A 299 -62.64 18.38 -31.69
C THR A 299 -63.00 18.89 -33.08
N LYS A 300 -64.09 18.39 -33.66
CA LYS A 300 -64.64 18.98 -34.88
C LYS A 300 -65.09 20.41 -34.57
N PRO A 301 -64.77 21.40 -35.41
CA PRO A 301 -65.33 22.73 -35.26
C PRO A 301 -66.86 22.64 -35.33
N VAL A 302 -67.52 23.31 -34.40
CA VAL A 302 -68.98 23.44 -34.41
C VAL A 302 -69.33 24.26 -35.66
N VAL A 303 -69.95 23.61 -36.65
CA VAL A 303 -70.53 24.31 -37.79
C VAL A 303 -71.89 24.83 -37.32
N ASN A 304 -71.95 26.09 -36.93
CA ASN A 304 -73.23 26.77 -36.74
C ASN A 304 -73.78 27.11 -38.12
N SER A 305 -74.75 26.33 -38.59
CA SER A 305 -75.58 26.69 -39.74
C SER A 305 -76.54 27.81 -39.33
N LEU A 306 -76.37 28.99 -39.92
CA LEU A 306 -77.34 30.09 -39.94
C LEU A 306 -78.28 29.93 -41.14
#